data_AF-A0A562GFE0-F1
#
_entry.id   AF-A0A562GFE0-F1
#
_cell.length_a   1.000
_cell.length_b   1.000
_cell.length_c   1.000
_cell.angle_alpha   90.00
_cell.angle_beta   90.00
_cell.angle_gamma   90.00
#
_symmetry.space_group_name_H-M   'P 1'
#
loop_
_entity.id
_entity.type
_entity.pdbx_description
1 polymer ?
#
loop_
_entity_poly.entity_id
_entity_poly.type
_entity_poly.pdbx_seq_one_letter_code
_entity_poly.pdbx_strand_id
1 'polypeptide(L)'
;MTSSVSGSSANRVYGLSGSGMDVDAMVEKLMTAARQPYTKMTQKQTLVEWKKEAYNTLYTSINTFRNDKVFNFGMKSTLAAKSVTSSNSSVASVTASGDAINVNHTLKVSQLASGVTQSSTEKITTGTSKNTLASQFGINGSFNIKINGKDITVSSTQSINDLVSNINKSGAGVTAAYDTTQDRFYLYTNGTGSETGIDYTGTGLGGLNFLNNSLKMGVFGNIGSTGITSSADTGITAANKASSLQTAFSGLTGSFNLKISDGTTTSTIAVDTSTDTMDSIIAKINAIKDSSGNSIADAQIDTTTGKFTLKAKNDGEELSLTGSDYAGISFLNNQLKLSVKQQGQDAEFKLDGTTMTQTTNKFTVAGVTYNLQSTGTSTIGIQTDTDKIVSSVKKFIEDYNTILSSINTKVSEKRDTDYMPLTDDQKEAMSDDDEKIWTEKVKTGLLHNDSTLQTLANSMRNVFASKVPGLTGKYTSASSLGISTSVDYTENGKLYLDEDKLKAALQEDPDIVYKIFGTDSATDKNDGIAVKLSAMLKTASDGIVKQAGITASTKTDITSVLGKQYKEYTTQLTALNKKLIAMENQYYTKFNAMEEALSKISQQSSYVTSLLGTSS
;
A
#
# COMPACT_ATOMS: atom_id res chain seq x y z
N MET A 1 -32.31 5.51 30.89
CA MET A 1 -33.03 6.55 30.10
C MET A 1 -34.37 6.74 30.77
N THR A 2 -34.53 7.81 31.56
CA THR A 2 -35.83 8.30 32.00
C THR A 2 -36.60 8.75 30.76
N SER A 3 -37.30 7.83 30.10
CA SER A 3 -38.15 8.17 28.97
C SER A 3 -39.35 8.95 29.51
N SER A 4 -39.18 10.26 29.57
CA SER A 4 -40.25 11.25 29.68
C SER A 4 -41.38 10.85 28.75
N VAL A 5 -42.54 10.56 29.34
CA VAL A 5 -43.79 10.28 28.64
C VAL A 5 -44.24 11.57 27.95
N SER A 6 -43.76 11.76 26.71
CA SER A 6 -44.24 12.79 25.80
C SER A 6 -45.21 12.12 24.82
N GLY A 7 -46.51 12.28 25.04
CA GLY A 7 -47.53 11.74 24.15
C GLY A 7 -48.95 11.81 24.74
N SER A 8 -49.66 12.88 24.36
CA SER A 8 -51.07 13.22 24.64
C SER A 8 -51.47 13.34 26.11
N SER A 9 -51.47 14.58 26.58
CA SER A 9 -52.12 15.08 27.79
C SER A 9 -53.63 14.79 27.78
N ALA A 10 -54.03 13.64 28.34
CA ALA A 10 -55.35 13.54 28.95
C ALA A 10 -55.34 14.47 30.17
N ASN A 11 -56.32 15.38 30.28
CA ASN A 11 -56.47 16.40 31.33
C ASN A 11 -55.94 15.94 32.69
N ARG A 12 -54.67 16.25 32.98
CA ARG A 12 -54.11 16.15 34.33
C ARG A 12 -54.66 17.34 35.08
N VAL A 13 -55.71 17.15 35.85
CA VAL A 13 -56.24 18.18 36.74
C VAL A 13 -55.25 18.29 37.91
N TYR A 14 -54.15 19.01 37.69
CA TYR A 14 -53.25 19.39 38.76
C TYR A 14 -53.95 20.42 39.65
N GLY A 15 -54.15 20.09 40.92
CA GLY A 15 -54.34 21.11 41.96
C GLY A 15 -55.78 21.43 42.38
N LEU A 16 -56.67 20.44 42.52
CA LEU A 16 -57.97 20.66 43.21
C LEU A 16 -58.19 19.79 44.47
N SER A 17 -57.19 19.04 44.94
CA SER A 17 -57.41 18.08 46.02
C SER A 17 -56.98 18.64 47.39
N GLY A 18 -57.92 19.28 48.09
CA GLY A 18 -57.83 19.51 49.54
C GLY A 18 -57.92 18.23 50.39
N SER A 19 -57.56 17.06 49.84
CA SER A 19 -57.67 15.73 50.47
C SER A 19 -56.37 15.24 51.11
N GLY A 20 -55.22 15.82 50.77
CA GLY A 20 -53.90 15.43 51.31
C GLY A 20 -53.36 14.07 50.82
N MET A 21 -53.97 13.44 49.81
CA MET A 21 -53.54 12.14 49.28
C MET A 21 -52.53 12.29 48.14
N ASP A 22 -51.36 11.66 48.27
CA ASP A 22 -50.34 11.61 47.21
C ASP A 22 -50.70 10.55 46.16
N VAL A 23 -51.50 10.96 45.18
CA VAL A 23 -51.97 10.11 44.08
C VAL A 23 -50.79 9.61 43.23
N ASP A 24 -49.76 10.44 43.02
CA ASP A 24 -48.60 10.09 42.22
C ASP A 24 -47.81 8.93 42.88
N ALA A 25 -47.53 9.02 44.17
CA ALA A 25 -46.87 7.95 44.91
C ALA A 25 -47.69 6.64 44.95
N MET A 26 -49.02 6.74 44.95
CA MET A 26 -49.89 5.56 44.96
C MET A 26 -49.96 4.89 43.58
N VAL A 27 -50.05 5.68 42.50
CA VAL A 27 -49.99 5.19 41.12
C VAL A 27 -48.63 4.54 40.86
N GLU A 28 -47.53 5.15 41.31
CA GLU A 28 -46.18 4.59 41.18
C GLU A 28 -46.05 3.22 41.86
N LYS A 29 -46.57 3.07 43.08
CA LYS A 29 -46.60 1.77 43.79
C LYS A 29 -47.41 0.71 43.05
N LEU A 30 -48.56 1.08 42.47
CA LEU A 30 -49.37 0.15 41.66
C LEU A 30 -48.65 -0.23 40.36
N MET A 31 -47.95 0.71 39.74
CA MET A 31 -47.18 0.49 38.52
C MET A 31 -45.92 -0.36 38.74
N THR A 32 -45.36 -0.39 39.96
CA THR A 32 -44.16 -1.17 40.30
C THR A 32 -44.34 -2.66 40.00
N ALA A 33 -45.47 -3.26 40.42
CA ALA A 33 -45.77 -4.66 40.13
C ALA A 33 -46.09 -4.89 38.64
N ALA A 34 -46.80 -3.94 38.02
CA ALA A 34 -47.17 -4.01 36.61
C ALA A 34 -45.96 -3.93 35.66
N ARG A 35 -44.86 -3.25 36.07
CA ARG A 35 -43.61 -3.11 35.31
C ARG A 35 -42.74 -4.37 35.27
N GLN A 36 -42.94 -5.34 36.17
CA GLN A 36 -42.10 -6.55 36.26
C GLN A 36 -41.92 -7.33 34.93
N PRO A 37 -42.96 -7.56 34.11
CA PRO A 37 -42.80 -8.20 32.80
C PRO A 37 -41.98 -7.37 31.81
N TYR A 38 -42.12 -6.05 31.85
CA TYR A 38 -41.33 -5.12 31.03
C TYR A 38 -39.85 -5.20 31.43
N THR A 39 -39.56 -5.12 32.74
CA THR A 39 -38.21 -5.26 33.29
C THR A 39 -37.53 -6.56 32.85
N LYS A 40 -38.20 -7.71 33.02
CA LYS A 40 -37.66 -9.01 32.58
C LYS A 40 -37.38 -9.06 31.08
N MET A 41 -38.21 -8.39 30.27
CA MET A 41 -38.01 -8.32 28.83
C MET A 41 -36.81 -7.45 28.45
N THR A 42 -36.63 -6.31 29.12
CA THR A 42 -35.46 -5.44 28.94
C THR A 42 -34.18 -6.20 29.26
N GLN A 43 -34.15 -6.93 30.38
CA GLN A 43 -33.01 -7.76 30.75
C GLN A 43 -32.69 -8.83 29.70
N LYS A 44 -33.71 -9.48 29.12
CA LYS A 44 -33.52 -10.44 28.01
C LYS A 44 -32.96 -9.77 26.76
N GLN A 45 -33.43 -8.57 26.42
CA GLN A 45 -32.92 -7.78 25.30
C GLN A 45 -31.43 -7.43 25.51
N THR A 46 -31.07 -6.93 26.68
CA THR A 46 -29.67 -6.61 27.04
C THR A 46 -28.79 -7.86 27.01
N LEU A 47 -29.28 -9.00 27.48
CA LEU A 47 -28.53 -10.27 27.41
C LEU A 47 -28.23 -10.68 25.97
N VAL A 48 -29.19 -10.52 25.05
CA VAL A 48 -28.97 -10.77 23.62
C VAL A 48 -27.94 -9.81 23.05
N GLU A 49 -28.01 -8.52 23.40
CA GLU A 49 -27.01 -7.53 22.98
C GLU A 49 -25.60 -7.89 23.43
N TRP A 50 -25.41 -8.25 24.70
CA TRP A 50 -24.10 -8.69 25.22
C TRP A 50 -23.64 -10.01 24.61
N LYS A 51 -24.56 -10.91 24.27
CA LYS A 51 -24.22 -12.13 23.55
C LYS A 51 -23.72 -11.81 22.13
N LYS A 52 -24.35 -10.86 21.43
CA LYS A 52 -23.86 -10.37 20.12
C LYS A 52 -22.48 -9.74 20.24
N GLU A 53 -22.26 -8.92 21.27
CA GLU A 53 -20.96 -8.33 21.57
C GLU A 53 -19.88 -9.40 21.77
N ALA A 54 -20.16 -10.43 22.58
CA ALA A 54 -19.23 -11.53 22.81
C ALA A 54 -18.85 -12.28 21.52
N TYR A 55 -19.84 -12.54 20.65
CA TYR A 55 -19.59 -13.11 19.32
C TYR A 55 -18.71 -12.19 18.46
N ASN A 56 -18.98 -10.88 18.45
CA ASN A 56 -18.21 -9.91 17.66
C ASN A 56 -16.76 -9.80 18.12
N THR A 57 -16.50 -9.83 19.43
CA THR A 57 -15.13 -9.86 19.97
C THR A 57 -14.36 -11.09 19.46
N LEU A 58 -14.99 -12.28 19.49
CA LEU A 58 -14.38 -13.48 18.94
C LEU A 58 -14.23 -13.43 17.42
N TYR A 59 -15.22 -12.92 16.69
CA TYR A 59 -15.15 -12.74 15.24
C TYR A 59 -13.94 -11.91 14.84
N THR A 60 -13.74 -10.76 15.49
CA THR A 60 -12.57 -9.90 15.24
C THR A 60 -11.28 -10.64 15.55
N SER A 61 -11.19 -11.31 16.70
CA SER A 61 -9.99 -12.06 17.10
C SER A 61 -9.67 -13.21 16.14
N ILE A 62 -10.67 -13.98 15.72
CA ILE A 62 -10.56 -15.07 14.75
C ILE A 62 -10.12 -14.55 13.39
N ASN A 63 -10.71 -13.44 12.91
CA ASN A 63 -10.36 -12.86 11.63
C ASN A 63 -8.97 -12.22 11.63
N THR A 64 -8.58 -11.52 12.68
CA THR A 64 -7.21 -11.00 12.86
C THR A 64 -6.22 -12.16 12.86
N PHE A 65 -6.47 -13.22 13.62
CA PHE A 65 -5.62 -14.41 13.61
C PHE A 65 -5.54 -15.02 12.20
N ARG A 66 -6.66 -15.19 11.52
CA ARG A 66 -6.73 -15.73 10.17
C ARG A 66 -5.96 -14.89 9.13
N ASN A 67 -6.28 -13.60 9.05
CA ASN A 67 -5.84 -12.73 7.96
C ASN A 67 -4.42 -12.20 8.18
N ASP A 68 -4.00 -12.04 9.43
CA ASP A 68 -2.70 -11.43 9.73
C ASP A 68 -1.68 -12.46 10.21
N LYS A 69 -2.10 -13.48 10.96
CA LYS A 69 -1.17 -14.46 11.55
C LYS A 69 -1.03 -15.70 10.69
N VAL A 70 -2.15 -16.39 10.43
CA VAL A 70 -2.16 -17.63 9.64
C VAL A 70 -1.74 -17.38 8.19
N PHE A 71 -2.25 -16.32 7.56
CA PHE A 71 -1.89 -15.97 6.18
C PHE A 71 -0.40 -15.65 6.03
N ASN A 72 0.14 -14.75 6.85
CA ASN A 72 1.56 -14.38 6.79
C ASN A 72 2.48 -15.56 7.16
N PHE A 73 2.06 -16.40 8.13
CA PHE A 73 2.78 -17.61 8.47
C PHE A 73 2.79 -18.61 7.31
N GLY A 74 1.70 -18.76 6.56
CA GLY A 74 1.64 -19.67 5.41
C GLY A 74 2.46 -19.26 4.18
N MET A 75 3.06 -18.06 4.18
CA MET A 75 3.85 -17.58 3.04
C MET A 75 5.20 -18.28 2.92
N LYS A 76 5.65 -18.52 1.69
CA LYS A 76 6.97 -19.11 1.39
C LYS A 76 8.11 -18.25 1.91
N SER A 77 7.98 -16.92 1.83
CA SER A 77 8.97 -15.97 2.36
C SER A 77 9.18 -16.09 3.88
N THR A 78 8.17 -16.59 4.61
CA THR A 78 8.23 -16.82 6.05
C THR A 78 8.79 -18.21 6.38
N LEU A 79 8.33 -19.26 5.67
CA LEU A 79 8.60 -20.66 6.00
C LEU A 79 9.80 -21.27 5.29
N ALA A 80 10.28 -20.64 4.21
CA ALA A 80 11.50 -21.00 3.49
C ALA A 80 12.50 -19.83 3.50
N ALA A 81 12.57 -19.10 4.62
CA ALA A 81 13.40 -17.92 4.76
C ALA A 81 14.88 -18.23 4.45
N LYS A 82 15.54 -17.29 3.76
CA LYS A 82 16.95 -17.38 3.38
C LYS A 82 17.77 -16.34 4.11
N SER A 83 18.97 -16.73 4.52
CA SER A 83 20.01 -15.86 5.04
C SER A 83 21.02 -15.60 3.91
N VAL A 84 21.42 -14.34 3.78
CA VAL A 84 22.38 -13.90 2.77
C VAL A 84 23.59 -13.29 3.46
N THR A 85 24.77 -13.82 3.16
CA THR A 85 26.05 -13.28 3.60
C THR A 85 26.81 -12.71 2.40
N SER A 86 27.51 -11.59 2.58
CA SER A 86 28.33 -10.97 1.53
C SER A 86 29.74 -10.75 2.06
N SER A 87 30.76 -11.16 1.32
CA SER A 87 32.16 -10.90 1.70
C SER A 87 32.52 -9.41 1.59
N ASN A 88 31.76 -8.65 0.78
CA ASN A 88 31.89 -7.21 0.66
C ASN A 88 30.52 -6.57 0.37
N SER A 89 29.89 -6.02 1.41
CA SER A 89 28.58 -5.37 1.30
C SER A 89 28.63 -4.00 0.63
N SER A 90 29.80 -3.38 0.43
CA SER A 90 29.89 -2.11 -0.31
C SER A 90 29.78 -2.30 -1.81
N VAL A 91 30.03 -3.51 -2.32
CA VAL A 91 29.91 -3.84 -3.75
C VAL A 91 28.46 -4.05 -4.13
N ALA A 92 27.72 -4.81 -3.32
CA ALA A 92 26.29 -5.04 -3.52
C ALA A 92 25.59 -5.40 -2.22
N SER A 93 24.37 -4.89 -2.04
CA SER A 93 23.41 -5.43 -1.09
C SER A 93 22.57 -6.50 -1.78
N VAL A 94 22.43 -7.67 -1.17
CA VAL A 94 21.74 -8.82 -1.77
C VAL A 94 20.66 -9.34 -0.84
N THR A 95 19.50 -9.67 -1.40
CA THR A 95 18.40 -10.34 -0.69
C THR A 95 17.96 -11.58 -1.47
N ALA A 96 17.43 -12.58 -0.76
CA ALA A 96 16.98 -13.83 -1.36
C ALA A 96 15.51 -14.09 -0.99
N SER A 97 14.71 -14.50 -1.97
CA SER A 97 13.35 -15.01 -1.74
C SER A 97 13.39 -16.45 -1.23
N GLY A 98 12.24 -16.96 -0.77
CA GLY A 98 12.14 -18.37 -0.37
C GLY A 98 12.32 -19.37 -1.51
N ASP A 99 12.36 -18.91 -2.78
CA ASP A 99 12.64 -19.74 -3.95
C ASP A 99 14.13 -19.84 -4.27
N ALA A 100 14.97 -19.03 -3.64
CA ALA A 100 16.40 -19.04 -3.91
C ALA A 100 17.04 -20.37 -3.47
N ILE A 101 17.91 -20.88 -4.33
CA ILE A 101 18.67 -22.11 -4.05
C ILE A 101 19.81 -21.78 -3.08
N ASN A 102 20.09 -22.70 -2.17
CA ASN A 102 21.22 -22.57 -1.25
C ASN A 102 22.54 -22.81 -2.02
N VAL A 103 23.26 -21.74 -2.32
CA VAL A 103 24.52 -21.78 -3.07
C VAL A 103 25.33 -20.52 -2.81
N ASN A 104 26.64 -20.61 -3.05
CA ASN A 104 27.53 -19.45 -3.05
C ASN A 104 27.70 -18.94 -4.48
N HIS A 105 27.46 -17.64 -4.67
CA HIS A 105 27.70 -16.94 -5.93
C HIS A 105 28.94 -16.06 -5.85
N THR A 106 29.67 -15.93 -6.96
CA THR A 106 30.73 -14.93 -7.11
C THR A 106 30.25 -13.79 -7.99
N LEU A 107 30.16 -12.59 -7.42
CA LEU A 107 29.78 -11.37 -8.11
C LEU A 107 31.01 -10.48 -8.33
N LYS A 108 31.27 -10.09 -9.58
CA LYS A 108 32.29 -9.09 -9.94
C LYS A 108 31.66 -7.95 -10.72
N VAL A 109 31.58 -6.77 -10.14
CA VAL A 109 31.02 -5.57 -10.77
C VAL A 109 32.15 -4.78 -11.43
N SER A 110 32.05 -4.60 -12.74
CA SER A 110 33.01 -3.82 -13.54
C SER A 110 32.55 -2.37 -13.73
N GLN A 111 31.24 -2.15 -13.88
CA GLN A 111 30.63 -0.84 -14.09
C GLN A 111 29.22 -0.82 -13.49
N LEU A 112 28.83 0.33 -12.93
CA LEU A 112 27.45 0.58 -12.48
C LEU A 112 26.63 1.22 -13.59
N ALA A 113 25.34 0.94 -13.58
CA ALA A 113 24.40 1.67 -14.39
C ALA A 113 24.33 3.13 -13.90
N SER A 114 24.41 4.08 -14.81
CA SER A 114 24.31 5.51 -14.50
C SER A 114 23.34 6.21 -15.45
N GLY A 115 22.72 7.29 -14.97
CA GLY A 115 21.93 8.20 -15.80
C GLY A 115 22.78 9.33 -16.35
N VAL A 116 22.11 10.36 -16.86
CA VAL A 116 22.73 11.58 -17.38
C VAL A 116 22.44 12.74 -16.46
N THR A 117 23.46 13.57 -16.24
CA THR A 117 23.30 14.89 -15.62
C THR A 117 23.80 15.94 -16.58
N GLN A 118 22.93 16.88 -16.91
CA GLN A 118 23.27 18.06 -17.69
C GLN A 118 23.00 19.31 -16.86
N SER A 119 23.89 20.28 -16.91
CA SER A 119 23.78 21.50 -16.14
C SER A 119 24.19 22.71 -16.95
N SER A 120 23.71 23.88 -16.56
CA SER A 120 24.24 25.15 -17.03
C SER A 120 25.76 25.21 -16.85
N THR A 121 26.47 25.59 -17.92
CA THR A 121 27.92 25.77 -17.88
C THR A 121 28.33 26.96 -17.02
N GLU A 122 27.47 27.98 -16.97
CA GLU A 122 27.67 29.25 -16.27
C GLU A 122 26.38 29.73 -15.59
N LYS A 123 26.44 30.92 -14.95
CA LYS A 123 25.25 31.57 -14.39
C LYS A 123 24.29 31.97 -15.51
N ILE A 124 22.99 31.76 -15.30
CA ILE A 124 22.00 31.89 -16.37
C ILE A 124 21.29 33.25 -16.39
N THR A 125 21.13 33.94 -15.25
CA THR A 125 20.42 35.22 -15.19
C THR A 125 21.25 36.35 -15.79
N THR A 126 20.71 37.00 -16.82
CA THR A 126 21.29 38.17 -17.47
C THR A 126 20.45 39.44 -17.30
N GLY A 127 19.19 39.29 -16.91
CA GLY A 127 18.23 40.38 -16.75
C GLY A 127 18.16 40.98 -15.34
N THR A 128 17.15 41.83 -15.12
CA THR A 128 17.02 42.68 -13.91
C THR A 128 16.23 42.04 -12.77
N SER A 129 15.47 40.97 -13.05
CA SER A 129 14.65 40.25 -12.06
C SER A 129 14.45 38.78 -12.46
N LYS A 130 14.06 37.92 -11.51
CA LYS A 130 13.76 36.49 -11.71
C LYS A 130 12.26 36.17 -11.68
N ASN A 131 11.40 37.18 -11.67
CA ASN A 131 9.95 37.00 -11.55
C ASN A 131 9.34 36.33 -12.79
N THR A 132 9.87 36.63 -13.97
CA THR A 132 9.41 36.08 -15.25
C THR A 132 10.60 35.76 -16.15
N LEU A 133 10.44 34.83 -17.09
CA LEU A 133 11.47 34.52 -18.08
C LEU A 133 11.79 35.75 -18.95
N ALA A 134 10.80 36.63 -19.21
CA ALA A 134 11.03 37.91 -19.89
C ALA A 134 12.03 38.79 -19.13
N SER A 135 11.80 39.01 -17.83
CA SER A 135 12.66 39.86 -17.00
C SER A 135 14.02 39.22 -16.68
N GLN A 136 14.09 37.89 -16.70
CA GLN A 136 15.30 37.13 -16.37
C GLN A 136 16.23 36.94 -17.57
N PHE A 137 15.68 36.72 -18.77
CA PHE A 137 16.43 36.33 -19.96
C PHE A 137 16.18 37.23 -21.19
N GLY A 138 15.24 38.17 -21.12
CA GLY A 138 14.89 39.04 -22.24
C GLY A 138 14.10 38.37 -23.37
N ILE A 139 13.46 37.22 -23.10
CA ILE A 139 12.66 36.50 -24.10
C ILE A 139 11.27 37.13 -24.30
N ASN A 140 10.74 37.05 -25.52
CA ASN A 140 9.42 37.55 -25.88
C ASN A 140 8.50 36.42 -26.38
N GLY A 141 7.20 36.53 -26.11
CA GLY A 141 6.19 35.58 -26.60
C GLY A 141 6.29 34.19 -25.95
N SER A 142 5.99 33.15 -26.73
CA SER A 142 6.08 31.75 -26.32
C SER A 142 6.61 30.88 -27.47
N PHE A 143 7.33 29.82 -27.14
CA PHE A 143 7.86 28.81 -28.08
C PHE A 143 7.96 27.46 -27.38
N ASN A 144 8.22 26.37 -28.12
CA ASN A 144 8.39 25.04 -27.55
C ASN A 144 9.86 24.60 -27.56
N ILE A 145 10.28 23.93 -26.49
CA ILE A 145 11.47 23.06 -26.47
C ILE A 145 11.03 21.61 -26.52
N LYS A 146 11.78 20.74 -27.21
CA LYS A 146 11.56 19.30 -27.15
C LYS A 146 12.56 18.67 -26.17
N ILE A 147 12.08 17.82 -25.27
CA ILE A 147 12.91 16.96 -24.42
C ILE A 147 12.39 15.54 -24.54
N ASN A 148 13.24 14.61 -24.99
CA ASN A 148 12.89 13.21 -25.23
C ASN A 148 11.60 13.05 -26.07
N GLY A 149 11.48 13.88 -27.10
CA GLY A 149 10.32 13.91 -28.01
C GLY A 149 9.07 14.60 -27.47
N LYS A 150 9.06 15.08 -26.23
CA LYS A 150 7.92 15.82 -25.63
C LYS A 150 8.06 17.32 -25.81
N ASP A 151 6.99 17.97 -26.24
CA ASP A 151 6.92 19.43 -26.31
C ASP A 151 6.71 20.06 -24.93
N ILE A 152 7.55 21.02 -24.60
CA ILE A 152 7.47 21.84 -23.39
C ILE A 152 7.34 23.29 -23.81
N THR A 153 6.24 23.93 -23.43
CA THR A 153 6.04 25.35 -23.73
C THR A 153 6.85 26.24 -22.80
N VAL A 154 7.65 27.10 -23.40
CA VAL A 154 8.38 28.19 -22.75
C VAL A 154 7.63 29.49 -23.03
N SER A 155 7.09 30.11 -21.99
CA SER A 155 6.38 31.40 -22.09
C SER A 155 7.13 32.51 -21.37
N SER A 156 7.22 33.67 -21.99
CA SER A 156 7.86 34.87 -21.42
C SER A 156 7.25 35.33 -20.08
N THR A 157 5.99 34.99 -19.79
CA THR A 157 5.27 35.39 -18.57
C THR A 157 5.47 34.46 -17.38
N GLN A 158 5.94 33.22 -17.60
CA GLN A 158 6.17 32.25 -16.51
C GLN A 158 7.53 32.50 -15.84
N SER A 159 7.77 31.95 -14.65
CA SER A 159 9.07 31.95 -14.00
C SER A 159 9.94 30.74 -14.39
N ILE A 160 11.23 30.76 -14.05
CA ILE A 160 12.10 29.57 -14.22
C ILE A 160 11.60 28.36 -13.41
N ASN A 161 10.98 28.58 -12.25
CA ASN A 161 10.42 27.52 -11.42
C ASN A 161 9.16 26.91 -12.06
N ASP A 162 8.35 27.72 -12.75
CA ASP A 162 7.21 27.20 -13.52
C ASP A 162 7.70 26.33 -14.68
N LEU A 163 8.77 26.74 -15.37
CA LEU A 163 9.40 25.90 -16.40
C LEU A 163 9.92 24.58 -15.83
N VAL A 164 10.59 24.61 -14.66
CA VAL A 164 11.02 23.38 -13.95
C VAL A 164 9.81 22.47 -13.68
N SER A 165 8.72 23.03 -13.14
CA SER A 165 7.48 22.28 -12.90
C SER A 165 6.90 21.68 -14.19
N ASN A 166 6.91 22.45 -15.28
CA ASN A 166 6.38 21.99 -16.58
C ASN A 166 7.22 20.84 -17.15
N ILE A 167 8.55 20.91 -17.05
CA ILE A 167 9.44 19.82 -17.45
C ILE A 167 9.18 18.57 -16.59
N ASN A 168 9.10 18.72 -15.27
CA ASN A 168 8.88 17.59 -14.34
C ASN A 168 7.51 16.91 -14.53
N LYS A 169 6.50 17.62 -15.04
CA LYS A 169 5.15 17.10 -15.33
C LYS A 169 4.99 16.54 -16.74
N SER A 170 5.95 16.78 -17.63
CA SER A 170 5.83 16.43 -19.06
C SER A 170 5.86 14.94 -19.38
N GLY A 171 6.35 14.11 -18.45
CA GLY A 171 6.62 12.71 -18.71
C GLY A 171 7.79 12.47 -19.67
N ALA A 172 8.69 13.45 -19.86
CA ALA A 172 9.88 13.33 -20.72
C ALA A 172 10.99 12.42 -20.16
N GLY A 173 10.78 11.74 -19.03
CA GLY A 173 11.78 10.85 -18.42
C GLY A 173 12.97 11.57 -17.77
N VAL A 174 12.83 12.86 -17.50
CA VAL A 174 13.84 13.71 -16.86
C VAL A 174 13.26 14.48 -15.67
N THR A 175 14.13 14.91 -14.76
CA THR A 175 13.85 15.83 -13.66
C THR A 175 14.70 17.09 -13.84
N ALA A 176 14.05 18.23 -13.96
CA ALA A 176 14.65 19.54 -13.95
C ALA A 176 14.77 20.08 -12.51
N ALA A 177 15.82 20.86 -12.28
CA ALA A 177 15.99 21.66 -11.06
C ALA A 177 16.66 23.00 -11.40
N TYR A 178 16.40 24.01 -10.58
CA TYR A 178 17.07 25.30 -10.66
C TYR A 178 17.63 25.66 -9.28
N ASP A 179 18.93 25.92 -9.22
CA ASP A 179 19.63 26.37 -8.01
C ASP A 179 19.72 27.89 -8.04
N THR A 180 19.05 28.56 -7.10
CA THR A 180 19.02 30.02 -6.99
C THR A 180 20.33 30.63 -6.48
N THR A 181 21.14 29.85 -5.75
CA THR A 181 22.41 30.28 -5.15
C THR A 181 23.52 30.25 -6.20
N GLN A 182 23.62 29.13 -6.92
CA GLN A 182 24.58 28.98 -8.03
C GLN A 182 24.10 29.66 -9.31
N ASP A 183 22.80 29.98 -9.38
CA ASP A 183 22.13 30.50 -10.57
C ASP A 183 22.27 29.58 -11.78
N ARG A 184 21.99 28.28 -11.57
CA ARG A 184 22.20 27.22 -12.56
C ARG A 184 20.99 26.32 -12.70
N PHE A 185 20.70 25.95 -13.93
CA PHE A 185 19.68 24.98 -14.29
C PHE A 185 20.32 23.59 -14.41
N TYR A 186 19.59 22.56 -14.01
CA TYR A 186 20.01 21.17 -14.03
C TYR A 186 18.92 20.31 -14.64
N LEU A 187 19.33 19.27 -15.35
CA LEU A 187 18.46 18.23 -15.88
C LEU A 187 19.09 16.86 -15.63
N TYR A 188 18.33 16.01 -14.96
CA TYR A 188 18.71 14.65 -14.58
C TYR A 188 17.82 13.66 -15.32
N THR A 189 18.33 12.54 -15.78
CA THR A 189 17.45 11.44 -16.21
C THR A 189 16.84 10.74 -15.01
N ASN A 190 15.59 10.30 -15.12
CA ASN A 190 14.91 9.58 -14.03
C ASN A 190 15.36 8.12 -13.90
N GLY A 191 16.05 7.61 -14.91
CA GLY A 191 16.59 6.25 -14.95
C GLY A 191 18.09 6.25 -15.25
N THR A 192 18.61 5.02 -15.35
CA THR A 192 19.98 4.70 -15.74
C THR A 192 19.96 3.87 -17.02
N GLY A 193 21.13 3.49 -17.52
CA GLY A 193 21.23 2.58 -18.66
C GLY A 193 21.46 3.29 -19.98
N SER A 194 21.97 2.54 -20.95
CA SER A 194 22.36 3.02 -22.27
C SER A 194 21.19 3.59 -23.08
N GLU A 195 19.96 3.13 -22.85
CA GLU A 195 18.77 3.67 -23.51
C GLU A 195 18.27 4.98 -22.88
N THR A 196 18.75 5.33 -21.69
CA THR A 196 18.31 6.54 -20.98
C THR A 196 19.19 7.73 -21.38
N GLY A 197 18.58 8.85 -21.75
CA GLY A 197 19.33 10.05 -22.10
C GLY A 197 18.48 11.32 -22.12
N ILE A 198 19.11 12.42 -22.53
CA ILE A 198 18.45 13.72 -22.71
C ILE A 198 18.57 14.10 -24.19
N ASP A 199 17.44 14.14 -24.88
CA ASP A 199 17.34 14.41 -26.31
C ASP A 199 16.57 15.71 -26.60
N TYR A 200 17.21 16.64 -27.30
CA TYR A 200 16.58 17.90 -27.73
C TYR A 200 16.21 17.94 -29.21
N THR A 201 16.35 16.81 -29.92
CA THR A 201 16.06 16.70 -31.36
C THR A 201 14.64 17.19 -31.68
N GLY A 202 14.53 18.01 -32.73
CA GLY A 202 13.27 18.60 -33.18
C GLY A 202 12.84 19.84 -32.38
N THR A 203 13.67 20.36 -31.48
CA THR A 203 13.46 21.69 -30.90
C THR A 203 13.66 22.75 -31.98
N GLY A 204 12.71 23.66 -32.13
CA GLY A 204 12.82 24.78 -33.05
C GLY A 204 13.81 25.86 -32.58
N LEU A 205 14.19 26.75 -33.49
CA LEU A 205 15.20 27.80 -33.31
C LEU A 205 15.07 28.61 -32.01
N GLY A 206 13.87 29.12 -31.71
CA GLY A 206 13.63 29.88 -30.48
C GLY A 206 13.89 29.07 -29.20
N GLY A 207 13.53 27.78 -29.23
CA GLY A 207 13.78 26.86 -28.13
C GLY A 207 15.26 26.52 -27.96
N LEU A 208 15.98 26.30 -29.07
CA LEU A 208 17.41 26.04 -29.07
C LEU A 208 18.21 27.24 -28.54
N ASN A 209 17.87 28.44 -29.00
CA ASN A 209 18.46 29.68 -28.49
C ASN A 209 18.20 29.87 -27.00
N PHE A 210 17.00 29.54 -26.52
CA PHE A 210 16.72 29.59 -25.09
C PHE A 210 17.55 28.56 -24.31
N LEU A 211 17.64 27.31 -24.76
CA LEU A 211 18.44 26.27 -24.10
C LEU A 211 19.93 26.63 -24.01
N ASN A 212 20.49 27.18 -25.09
CA ASN A 212 21.93 27.49 -25.18
C ASN A 212 22.30 28.86 -24.64
N ASN A 213 21.58 29.91 -25.04
CA ASN A 213 21.97 31.28 -24.71
C ASN A 213 21.36 31.75 -23.39
N SER A 214 20.15 31.30 -23.06
CA SER A 214 19.51 31.64 -21.78
C SER A 214 19.87 30.63 -20.69
N LEU A 215 19.58 29.34 -20.88
CA LEU A 215 19.83 28.31 -19.85
C LEU A 215 21.26 27.79 -19.82
N LYS A 216 22.12 28.15 -20.78
CA LYS A 216 23.53 27.74 -20.84
C LYS A 216 23.73 26.23 -20.76
N MET A 217 22.77 25.46 -21.26
CA MET A 217 22.74 24.01 -21.08
C MET A 217 23.79 23.27 -21.94
N GLY A 218 24.47 23.97 -22.87
CA GLY A 218 25.41 23.35 -23.81
C GLY A 218 24.69 22.30 -24.66
N VAL A 219 23.45 22.58 -25.06
CA VAL A 219 22.64 21.72 -25.91
C VAL A 219 23.16 21.79 -27.34
N PHE A 220 23.33 20.64 -27.97
CA PHE A 220 23.73 20.58 -29.37
C PHE A 220 22.52 20.89 -30.25
N GLY A 221 22.54 22.07 -30.83
CA GLY A 221 21.44 22.63 -31.61
C GLY A 221 21.61 24.13 -31.66
N ASN A 222 22.44 24.56 -32.60
CA ASN A 222 22.57 25.88 -33.21
C ASN A 222 23.86 25.81 -34.06
N ILE A 223 23.92 24.84 -34.96
CA ILE A 223 25.03 24.73 -35.90
C ILE A 223 24.66 25.66 -37.06
N GLY A 224 25.02 26.94 -36.95
CA GLY A 224 24.88 27.92 -38.02
C GLY A 224 25.94 27.75 -39.11
N SER A 225 26.08 28.75 -39.99
CA SER A 225 27.04 28.69 -41.10
C SER A 225 28.51 28.76 -40.68
N THR A 226 28.81 29.20 -39.46
CA THR A 226 30.15 29.09 -38.84
C THR A 226 30.49 27.65 -38.43
N GLY A 227 29.48 26.83 -38.19
CA GLY A 227 29.60 25.42 -37.85
C GLY A 227 30.15 25.10 -36.47
N ILE A 228 30.23 23.80 -36.23
CA ILE A 228 30.94 23.18 -35.11
C ILE A 228 32.15 22.43 -35.66
N THR A 229 33.28 22.55 -34.97
CA THR A 229 34.52 21.84 -35.32
C THR A 229 34.99 21.00 -34.15
N SER A 230 35.57 19.84 -34.44
CA SER A 230 36.20 18.97 -33.45
C SER A 230 37.10 19.74 -32.50
N SER A 231 36.91 19.50 -31.21
CA SER A 231 37.72 20.11 -30.16
C SER A 231 39.18 19.67 -30.19
N ALA A 232 39.45 18.46 -30.72
CA ALA A 232 40.77 17.88 -30.89
C ALA A 232 40.88 17.14 -32.23
N ASP A 233 42.09 16.68 -32.56
CA ASP A 233 42.34 15.76 -33.67
C ASP A 233 41.51 14.48 -33.48
N THR A 234 40.77 14.08 -34.53
CA THR A 234 39.94 12.87 -34.54
C THR A 234 40.76 11.60 -34.83
N GLY A 235 41.96 11.73 -35.38
CA GLY A 235 42.78 10.61 -35.87
C GLY A 235 42.45 10.20 -37.32
N ILE A 236 41.53 10.89 -37.99
CA ILE A 236 41.31 10.70 -39.43
C ILE A 236 42.35 11.46 -40.24
N THR A 237 43.00 10.73 -41.15
CA THR A 237 44.04 11.18 -42.07
C THR A 237 43.63 10.89 -43.51
N ALA A 238 44.39 11.42 -44.48
CA ALA A 238 44.15 11.12 -45.89
C ALA A 238 44.23 9.61 -46.22
N ALA A 239 45.00 8.83 -45.45
CA ALA A 239 45.18 7.40 -45.68
C ALA A 239 44.01 6.55 -45.17
N ASN A 240 43.37 6.93 -44.07
CA ASN A 240 42.32 6.11 -43.43
C ASN A 240 40.89 6.65 -43.65
N LYS A 241 40.72 7.86 -44.19
CA LYS A 241 39.39 8.46 -44.43
C LYS A 241 38.47 7.59 -45.31
N ALA A 242 39.05 6.90 -46.29
CA ALA A 242 38.35 5.99 -47.19
C ALA A 242 38.29 4.53 -46.69
N SER A 243 38.89 4.24 -45.53
CA SER A 243 38.80 2.92 -44.89
C SER A 243 37.53 2.80 -44.05
N SER A 244 37.10 1.58 -43.74
CA SER A 244 35.95 1.36 -42.85
C SER A 244 36.17 2.01 -41.49
N LEU A 245 35.09 2.45 -40.83
CA LEU A 245 35.17 3.11 -39.53
C LEU A 245 35.80 2.22 -38.45
N GLN A 246 35.56 0.91 -38.49
CA GLN A 246 36.20 -0.06 -37.60
C GLN A 246 37.73 -0.12 -37.78
N THR A 247 38.22 0.11 -39.01
CA THR A 247 39.66 0.18 -39.30
C THR A 247 40.24 1.53 -38.89
N ALA A 248 39.51 2.61 -39.17
CA ALA A 248 39.95 3.98 -38.87
C ALA A 248 39.93 4.28 -37.36
N PHE A 249 38.99 3.70 -36.61
CA PHE A 249 38.85 3.87 -35.16
C PHE A 249 38.94 2.53 -34.43
N SER A 250 40.09 2.29 -33.80
CA SER A 250 40.34 1.10 -32.98
C SER A 250 39.24 0.88 -31.93
N GLY A 251 38.60 -0.30 -31.96
CA GLY A 251 37.60 -0.72 -30.97
C GLY A 251 36.17 -0.25 -31.26
N LEU A 252 35.94 0.47 -32.37
CA LEU A 252 34.58 0.82 -32.81
C LEU A 252 33.95 -0.36 -33.56
N THR A 253 32.78 -0.83 -33.10
CA THR A 253 32.07 -1.98 -33.69
C THR A 253 30.55 -1.77 -33.72
N GLY A 254 29.84 -2.49 -34.59
CA GLY A 254 28.38 -2.50 -34.67
C GLY A 254 27.79 -1.45 -35.62
N SER A 255 26.55 -1.06 -35.39
CA SER A 255 25.82 -0.05 -36.18
C SER A 255 25.07 0.92 -35.27
N PHE A 256 24.81 2.12 -35.77
CA PHE A 256 24.11 3.19 -35.06
C PHE A 256 23.44 4.16 -36.04
N ASN A 257 22.57 5.04 -35.55
CA ASN A 257 22.10 6.16 -36.37
C ASN A 257 22.49 7.55 -35.83
N LEU A 258 22.65 8.48 -36.77
CA LEU A 258 22.79 9.90 -36.52
C LEU A 258 21.51 10.60 -37.01
N LYS A 259 21.07 11.62 -36.30
CA LYS A 259 19.92 12.45 -36.67
C LYS A 259 20.38 13.88 -36.90
N ILE A 260 20.03 14.42 -38.06
CA ILE A 260 20.25 15.82 -38.41
C ILE A 260 18.89 16.46 -38.68
N SER A 261 18.67 17.63 -38.09
CA SER A 261 17.41 18.35 -38.21
C SER A 261 17.63 19.84 -38.33
N ASP A 262 16.94 20.48 -39.27
CA ASP A 262 16.84 21.94 -39.43
C ASP A 262 15.74 22.56 -38.54
N GLY A 263 15.07 21.74 -37.73
CA GLY A 263 13.97 22.14 -36.85
C GLY A 263 12.58 21.90 -37.46
N THR A 264 12.50 21.64 -38.76
CA THR A 264 11.27 21.30 -39.49
C THR A 264 11.31 19.86 -40.01
N THR A 265 12.44 19.46 -40.59
CA THR A 265 12.71 18.13 -41.17
C THR A 265 13.80 17.45 -40.36
N THR A 266 13.58 16.20 -39.94
CA THR A 266 14.60 15.36 -39.30
C THR A 266 14.97 14.20 -40.21
N SER A 267 16.24 14.12 -40.60
CA SER A 267 16.81 13.01 -41.37
C SER A 267 17.60 12.07 -40.48
N THR A 268 17.43 10.76 -40.69
CA THR A 268 18.18 9.71 -39.98
C THR A 268 19.21 9.09 -40.92
N ILE A 269 20.46 9.06 -40.48
CA ILE A 269 21.60 8.47 -41.17
C ILE A 269 21.97 7.16 -40.48
N ALA A 270 21.72 6.03 -41.13
CA ALA A 270 22.21 4.74 -40.67
C ALA A 270 23.71 4.59 -40.97
N VAL A 271 24.47 4.17 -39.96
CA VAL A 271 25.91 3.95 -40.00
C VAL A 271 26.22 2.52 -39.59
N ASP A 272 26.91 1.78 -40.45
CA ASP A 272 27.46 0.46 -40.15
C ASP A 272 28.99 0.55 -40.09
N THR A 273 29.58 0.32 -38.92
CA THR A 273 31.02 0.54 -38.69
C THR A 273 31.93 -0.37 -39.53
N SER A 274 31.40 -1.49 -40.04
CA SER A 274 32.15 -2.43 -40.86
C SER A 274 32.21 -2.05 -42.34
N THR A 275 31.23 -1.28 -42.84
CA THR A 275 31.10 -0.94 -44.26
C THR A 275 31.17 0.56 -44.55
N ASP A 276 30.66 1.41 -43.66
CA ASP A 276 30.76 2.85 -43.81
C ASP A 276 32.17 3.37 -43.50
N THR A 277 32.52 4.49 -44.15
CA THR A 277 33.80 5.19 -44.06
C THR A 277 33.55 6.62 -43.61
N MET A 278 34.60 7.38 -43.29
CA MET A 278 34.43 8.80 -43.00
C MET A 278 33.95 9.56 -44.24
N ASP A 279 34.43 9.18 -45.43
CA ASP A 279 33.94 9.72 -46.70
C ASP A 279 32.44 9.44 -46.92
N SER A 280 31.97 8.21 -46.63
CA SER A 280 30.56 7.87 -46.80
C SER A 280 29.67 8.61 -45.82
N ILE A 281 30.09 8.80 -44.56
CA ILE A 281 29.35 9.60 -43.57
C ILE A 281 29.25 11.05 -44.02
N ILE A 282 30.36 11.68 -44.40
CA ILE A 282 30.38 13.08 -44.86
C ILE A 282 29.44 13.24 -46.06
N ALA A 283 29.51 12.32 -47.04
CA ALA A 283 28.62 12.33 -48.20
C ALA A 283 27.14 12.18 -47.81
N LYS A 284 26.82 11.25 -46.90
CA LYS A 284 25.46 11.05 -46.37
C LYS A 284 24.92 12.30 -45.69
N ILE A 285 25.74 13.00 -44.89
CA ILE A 285 25.36 14.27 -44.23
C ILE A 285 25.11 15.37 -45.27
N ASN A 286 26.01 15.55 -46.22
CA ASN A 286 25.92 16.62 -47.22
C ASN A 286 24.80 16.42 -48.23
N ALA A 287 24.30 15.19 -48.38
CA ALA A 287 23.17 14.85 -49.23
C ALA A 287 21.79 15.17 -48.61
N ILE A 288 21.74 15.56 -47.33
CA ILE A 288 20.47 15.82 -46.65
C ILE A 288 19.82 17.10 -47.19
N LYS A 289 18.52 17.01 -47.48
CA LYS A 289 17.72 18.10 -48.02
C LYS A 289 16.52 18.44 -47.14
N ASP A 290 16.10 19.70 -47.17
CA ASP A 290 14.85 20.19 -46.57
C ASP A 290 13.62 19.75 -47.41
N SER A 291 12.42 20.10 -46.94
CA SER A 291 11.16 19.86 -47.66
C SER A 291 11.06 20.57 -49.01
N SER A 292 11.91 21.56 -49.26
CA SER A 292 11.99 22.34 -50.50
C SER A 292 13.06 21.82 -51.47
N GLY A 293 13.81 20.78 -51.09
CA GLY A 293 14.86 20.15 -51.89
C GLY A 293 16.25 20.80 -51.78
N ASN A 294 16.46 21.76 -50.88
CA ASN A 294 17.74 22.43 -50.66
C ASN A 294 18.61 21.64 -49.70
N SER A 295 19.93 21.59 -49.95
CA SER A 295 20.86 20.99 -48.99
C SER A 295 20.93 21.79 -47.70
N ILE A 296 20.82 21.12 -46.56
CA ILE A 296 20.79 21.78 -45.25
C ILE A 296 22.15 21.76 -44.53
N ALA A 297 23.02 20.80 -44.83
CA ALA A 297 24.25 20.54 -44.10
C ALA A 297 25.51 20.58 -44.97
N ASP A 298 26.62 20.96 -44.34
CA ASP A 298 27.97 20.95 -44.91
C ASP A 298 28.96 20.41 -43.87
N ALA A 299 29.24 19.13 -43.96
CA ALA A 299 30.25 18.38 -43.23
C ALA A 299 31.54 18.27 -44.05
N GLN A 300 32.66 18.42 -43.38
CA GLN A 300 34.00 18.25 -43.94
C GLN A 300 34.96 17.75 -42.88
N ILE A 301 36.11 17.24 -43.31
CA ILE A 301 37.23 16.92 -42.42
C ILE A 301 38.51 17.41 -43.06
N ASP A 302 39.27 18.19 -42.31
CA ASP A 302 40.60 18.61 -42.72
C ASP A 302 41.59 17.52 -42.32
N THR A 303 42.10 16.77 -43.30
CA THR A 303 43.02 15.66 -43.06
C THR A 303 44.43 16.07 -42.63
N THR A 304 44.75 17.37 -42.66
CA THR A 304 46.02 17.91 -42.16
C THR A 304 45.95 18.14 -40.66
N THR A 305 44.83 18.67 -40.19
CA THR A 305 44.59 18.95 -38.76
C THR A 305 43.82 17.82 -38.05
N GLY A 306 43.28 16.88 -38.83
CA GLY A 306 42.42 15.79 -38.38
C GLY A 306 41.08 16.25 -37.81
N LYS A 307 40.67 17.50 -38.05
CA LYS A 307 39.46 18.10 -37.46
C LYS A 307 38.25 17.95 -38.37
N PHE A 308 37.17 17.40 -37.84
CA PHE A 308 35.87 17.35 -38.50
C PHE A 308 35.10 18.64 -38.22
N THR A 309 34.44 19.18 -39.24
CA THR A 309 33.58 20.36 -39.13
C THR A 309 32.22 20.05 -39.74
N LEU A 310 31.14 20.45 -39.07
CA LEU A 310 29.78 20.45 -39.60
C LEU A 310 29.19 21.86 -39.48
N LYS A 311 28.62 22.40 -40.55
CA LYS A 311 27.92 23.69 -40.55
C LYS A 311 26.57 23.61 -41.25
N ALA A 312 25.67 24.56 -40.96
CA ALA A 312 24.53 24.80 -41.82
C ALA A 312 25.03 25.25 -43.20
N LYS A 313 24.38 24.75 -44.27
CA LYS A 313 24.83 25.05 -45.63
C LYS A 313 24.56 26.51 -46.02
N ASN A 314 23.42 27.06 -45.58
CA ASN A 314 22.95 28.38 -45.95
C ASN A 314 23.08 29.35 -44.77
N ASP A 315 23.47 30.59 -45.05
CA ASP A 315 23.60 31.63 -44.03
C ASP A 315 22.24 31.98 -43.43
N GLY A 316 22.18 32.09 -42.10
CA GLY A 316 20.94 32.34 -41.35
C GLY A 316 20.13 31.08 -41.03
N GLU A 317 20.49 29.92 -41.58
CA GLU A 317 19.92 28.63 -41.21
C GLU A 317 20.72 27.96 -40.08
N GLU A 318 20.07 27.08 -39.34
CA GLU A 318 20.69 26.35 -38.23
C GLU A 318 20.37 24.86 -38.29
N LEU A 319 21.32 24.04 -37.84
CA LEU A 319 21.13 22.61 -37.70
C LEU A 319 21.24 22.15 -36.25
N SER A 320 20.58 21.04 -35.97
CA SER A 320 20.85 20.16 -34.85
C SER A 320 21.43 18.85 -35.35
N LEU A 321 22.45 18.36 -34.65
CA LEU A 321 23.04 17.03 -34.85
C LEU A 321 22.94 16.29 -33.53
N THR A 322 22.37 15.09 -33.54
CA THR A 322 22.34 14.19 -32.39
C THR A 322 22.62 12.76 -32.84
N GLY A 323 23.18 11.92 -31.96
CA GLY A 323 23.09 10.47 -32.17
C GLY A 323 21.71 9.98 -31.74
N SER A 324 21.12 9.07 -32.50
CA SER A 324 19.81 8.47 -32.16
C SER A 324 19.89 7.49 -30.99
N ASP A 325 21.09 6.95 -30.74
CA ASP A 325 21.43 5.92 -29.76
C ASP A 325 22.82 6.17 -29.15
N TYR A 326 23.22 5.32 -28.21
CA TYR A 326 24.49 5.46 -27.47
C TYR A 326 25.70 5.43 -28.38
N ALA A 327 25.72 4.46 -29.30
CA ALA A 327 26.84 4.25 -30.19
C ALA A 327 27.03 5.46 -31.13
N GLY A 328 25.94 6.05 -31.64
CA GLY A 328 25.99 7.27 -32.43
C GLY A 328 26.48 8.46 -31.63
N ILE A 329 26.01 8.65 -30.40
CA ILE A 329 26.46 9.73 -29.52
C ILE A 329 27.93 9.57 -29.12
N SER A 330 28.32 8.36 -28.72
CA SER A 330 29.69 7.98 -28.39
C SER A 330 30.62 8.20 -29.59
N PHE A 331 30.17 7.87 -30.81
CA PHE A 331 30.90 8.17 -32.02
C PHE A 331 31.11 9.69 -32.19
N LEU A 332 30.05 10.48 -32.06
CA LEU A 332 30.15 11.93 -32.19
C LEU A 332 31.07 12.57 -31.12
N ASN A 333 31.06 12.04 -29.89
CA ASN A 333 31.86 12.51 -28.77
C ASN A 333 33.31 12.04 -28.80
N ASN A 334 33.48 10.73 -28.84
CA ASN A 334 34.75 10.07 -28.60
C ASN A 334 35.58 9.97 -29.88
N GLN A 335 34.94 9.84 -31.05
CA GLN A 335 35.65 9.74 -32.32
C GLN A 335 35.70 11.09 -33.01
N LEU A 336 34.55 11.75 -33.20
CA LEU A 336 34.52 13.06 -33.86
C LEU A 336 34.85 14.24 -32.95
N LYS A 337 34.95 14.04 -31.62
CA LYS A 337 35.33 15.09 -30.66
C LYS A 337 34.43 16.33 -30.72
N LEU A 338 33.15 16.13 -31.09
CA LEU A 338 32.13 17.19 -31.24
C LEU A 338 31.34 17.46 -29.96
N SER A 339 31.62 16.73 -28.88
CA SER A 339 31.01 16.85 -27.55
C SER A 339 29.48 16.67 -27.47
N VAL A 340 28.83 16.16 -28.53
CA VAL A 340 27.39 15.90 -28.71
C VAL A 340 26.74 14.89 -27.74
N LYS A 341 25.77 15.35 -26.91
CA LYS A 341 24.79 14.58 -26.09
C LYS A 341 25.37 13.58 -25.07
N GLN A 342 24.71 13.45 -23.92
CA GLN A 342 25.07 12.47 -22.88
C GLN A 342 23.97 11.39 -22.83
N GLN A 343 24.38 10.13 -22.74
CA GLN A 343 23.51 8.99 -22.44
C GLN A 343 24.00 8.27 -21.18
N GLY A 344 23.08 7.57 -20.53
CA GLY A 344 23.39 6.74 -19.39
C GLY A 344 24.26 5.55 -19.78
N GLN A 345 24.71 4.82 -18.78
CA GLN A 345 25.51 3.62 -18.95
C GLN A 345 24.77 2.44 -18.34
N ASP A 346 24.90 1.26 -18.93
CA ASP A 346 24.45 0.01 -18.33
C ASP A 346 25.43 -0.46 -17.25
N ALA A 347 24.92 -1.20 -16.28
CA ALA A 347 25.74 -1.96 -15.36
C ALA A 347 26.37 -3.15 -16.10
N GLU A 348 27.66 -3.37 -15.89
CA GLU A 348 28.39 -4.53 -16.41
C GLU A 348 29.00 -5.29 -15.24
N PHE A 349 28.71 -6.58 -15.15
CA PHE A 349 29.18 -7.44 -14.08
C PHE A 349 29.32 -8.89 -14.55
N LYS A 350 30.00 -9.70 -13.74
CA LYS A 350 30.03 -11.16 -13.88
C LYS A 350 29.36 -11.81 -12.69
N LEU A 351 28.47 -12.76 -12.95
CA LEU A 351 27.87 -13.65 -11.95
C LEU A 351 28.32 -15.07 -12.26
N ASP A 352 29.04 -15.70 -11.33
CA ASP A 352 29.61 -17.05 -11.49
C ASP A 352 30.44 -17.22 -12.78
N GLY A 353 31.17 -16.16 -13.15
CA GLY A 353 32.01 -16.12 -14.35
C GLY A 353 31.29 -15.70 -15.64
N THR A 354 29.96 -15.66 -15.65
CA THR A 354 29.16 -15.25 -16.82
C THR A 354 29.00 -13.73 -16.85
N THR A 355 29.41 -13.09 -17.94
CA THR A 355 29.23 -11.64 -18.15
C THR A 355 27.76 -11.31 -18.41
N MET A 356 27.24 -10.31 -17.72
CA MET A 356 25.87 -9.84 -17.79
C MET A 356 25.85 -8.31 -17.88
N THR A 357 24.84 -7.78 -18.55
CA THR A 357 24.55 -6.34 -18.61
C THR A 357 23.13 -6.08 -18.10
N GLN A 358 22.93 -4.94 -17.42
CA GLN A 358 21.63 -4.51 -16.91
C GLN A 358 21.46 -3.01 -17.03
N THR A 359 20.26 -2.55 -17.41
CA THR A 359 19.96 -1.12 -17.51
C THR A 359 19.88 -0.42 -16.16
N THR A 360 19.73 -1.17 -15.06
CA THR A 360 19.72 -0.64 -13.70
C THR A 360 20.67 -1.40 -12.77
N ASN A 361 21.02 -0.77 -11.65
CA ASN A 361 21.84 -1.41 -10.61
C ASN A 361 21.07 -2.45 -9.79
N LYS A 362 19.77 -2.60 -9.98
CA LYS A 362 18.94 -3.56 -9.24
C LYS A 362 18.33 -4.60 -10.17
N PHE A 363 18.65 -5.87 -9.95
CA PHE A 363 18.15 -6.96 -10.79
C PHE A 363 17.92 -8.22 -9.95
N THR A 364 17.10 -9.14 -10.48
CA THR A 364 16.77 -10.41 -9.81
C THR A 364 17.05 -11.57 -10.74
N VAL A 365 17.76 -12.58 -10.23
CA VAL A 365 18.07 -13.84 -10.94
C VAL A 365 17.88 -15.00 -9.98
N ALA A 366 17.13 -16.03 -10.40
CA ALA A 366 16.89 -17.25 -9.62
C ALA A 366 16.44 -17.01 -8.16
N GLY A 367 15.53 -16.05 -7.94
CA GLY A 367 15.03 -15.70 -6.60
C GLY A 367 15.97 -14.81 -5.77
N VAL A 368 17.13 -14.44 -6.30
CA VAL A 368 18.12 -13.57 -5.63
C VAL A 368 18.09 -12.18 -6.24
N THR A 369 17.84 -11.17 -5.41
CA THR A 369 17.84 -9.76 -5.82
C THR A 369 19.14 -9.10 -5.43
N TYR A 370 19.88 -8.63 -6.42
CA TYR A 370 21.12 -7.89 -6.28
C TYR A 370 20.84 -6.40 -6.46
N ASN A 371 21.47 -5.58 -5.62
CA ASN A 371 21.50 -4.14 -5.78
C ASN A 371 22.97 -3.69 -5.71
N LEU A 372 23.53 -3.39 -6.87
CA LEU A 372 24.92 -3.00 -7.07
C LEU A 372 25.16 -1.59 -6.52
N GLN A 373 26.26 -1.41 -5.82
CA GLN A 373 26.59 -0.18 -5.09
C GLN A 373 27.96 0.39 -5.46
N SER A 374 28.93 -0.48 -5.78
CA SER A 374 30.25 -0.07 -6.27
C SER A 374 30.89 -1.15 -7.15
N THR A 375 31.93 -0.77 -7.87
CA THR A 375 32.76 -1.73 -8.60
C THR A 375 33.60 -2.55 -7.62
N GLY A 376 33.89 -3.80 -7.96
CA GLY A 376 34.64 -4.69 -7.08
C GLY A 376 34.19 -6.15 -7.20
N THR A 377 34.57 -6.97 -6.22
CA THR A 377 34.20 -8.39 -6.17
C THR A 377 33.64 -8.72 -4.79
N SER A 378 32.60 -9.53 -4.76
CA SER A 378 32.01 -10.07 -3.53
C SER A 378 31.57 -11.52 -3.74
N THR A 379 31.77 -12.35 -2.73
CA THR A 379 31.19 -13.68 -2.63
C THR A 379 29.91 -13.59 -1.83
N ILE A 380 28.81 -14.06 -2.41
CA ILE A 380 27.48 -14.03 -1.82
C ILE A 380 27.11 -15.46 -1.42
N GLY A 381 26.95 -15.71 -0.13
CA GLY A 381 26.48 -17.00 0.39
C GLY A 381 24.98 -16.96 0.66
N ILE A 382 24.25 -17.95 0.15
CA ILE A 382 22.81 -18.09 0.36
C ILE A 382 22.57 -19.43 1.06
N GLN A 383 21.92 -19.36 2.21
CA GLN A 383 21.58 -20.54 3.00
C GLN A 383 20.19 -20.39 3.61
N THR A 384 19.62 -21.50 4.07
CA THR A 384 18.36 -21.47 4.82
C THR A 384 18.57 -20.79 6.17
N ASP A 385 17.68 -19.85 6.49
CA ASP A 385 17.66 -19.18 7.79
C ASP A 385 16.84 -19.98 8.79
N THR A 386 17.44 -21.06 9.29
CA THR A 386 16.80 -22.00 10.22
C THR A 386 16.27 -21.29 11.47
N ASP A 387 17.04 -20.36 12.05
CA ASP A 387 16.65 -19.66 13.28
C ASP A 387 15.43 -18.75 13.06
N LYS A 388 15.35 -18.08 11.91
CA LYS A 388 14.18 -17.26 11.56
C LYS A 388 12.93 -18.09 11.31
N ILE A 389 13.08 -19.27 10.68
CA ILE A 389 11.97 -20.21 10.49
C ILE A 389 11.48 -20.72 11.85
N VAL A 390 12.39 -21.19 12.72
CA VAL A 390 12.06 -21.66 14.09
C VAL A 390 11.35 -20.56 14.87
N SER A 391 11.86 -19.33 14.82
CA SER A 391 11.24 -18.17 15.50
C SER A 391 9.83 -17.87 15.01
N SER A 392 9.61 -18.02 13.69
CA SER A 392 8.31 -17.80 13.07
C SER A 392 7.31 -18.91 13.44
N VAL A 393 7.76 -20.18 13.50
CA VAL A 393 6.94 -21.30 14.00
C VAL A 393 6.57 -21.10 15.46
N LYS A 394 7.53 -20.69 16.32
CA LYS A 394 7.29 -20.41 17.74
C LYS A 394 6.23 -19.34 17.95
N LYS A 395 6.37 -18.20 17.26
CA LYS A 395 5.41 -17.10 17.32
C LYS A 395 4.02 -17.52 16.84
N PHE A 396 3.96 -18.31 15.77
CA PHE A 396 2.68 -18.85 15.29
C PHE A 396 2.01 -19.76 16.32
N ILE A 397 2.77 -20.60 17.02
CA ILE A 397 2.27 -21.45 18.10
C ILE A 397 1.71 -20.62 19.26
N GLU A 398 2.38 -19.53 19.65
CA GLU A 398 1.90 -18.60 20.67
C GLU A 398 0.58 -17.93 20.25
N ASP A 399 0.51 -17.41 19.02
CA ASP A 399 -0.71 -16.80 18.46
C ASP A 399 -1.86 -17.83 18.39
N TYR A 400 -1.58 -19.08 17.97
CA TYR A 400 -2.52 -20.19 17.94
C TYR A 400 -3.04 -20.54 19.35
N ASN A 401 -2.13 -20.69 20.32
CA ASN A 401 -2.48 -21.06 21.69
C ASN A 401 -3.35 -19.98 22.35
N THR A 402 -3.10 -18.71 22.03
CA THR A 402 -3.89 -17.58 22.53
C THR A 402 -5.33 -17.62 22.02
N ILE A 403 -5.53 -17.78 20.71
CA ILE A 403 -6.88 -17.82 20.15
C ILE A 403 -7.64 -19.08 20.59
N LEU A 404 -6.96 -20.24 20.63
CA LEU A 404 -7.54 -21.49 21.09
C LEU A 404 -7.98 -21.39 22.56
N SER A 405 -7.15 -20.79 23.43
CA SER A 405 -7.50 -20.57 24.84
C SER A 405 -8.71 -19.66 24.97
N SER A 406 -8.77 -18.56 24.21
CA SER A 406 -9.92 -17.65 24.20
C SER A 406 -11.22 -18.36 23.82
N ILE A 407 -11.20 -19.17 22.76
CA ILE A 407 -12.36 -19.96 22.31
C ILE A 407 -12.75 -20.98 23.39
N ASN A 408 -11.81 -21.77 23.89
CA ASN A 408 -12.05 -22.82 24.89
C ASN A 408 -12.63 -22.24 26.19
N THR A 409 -12.10 -21.12 26.67
CA THR A 409 -12.63 -20.41 27.83
C THR A 409 -14.09 -20.03 27.58
N LYS A 410 -14.41 -19.41 26.43
CA LYS A 410 -15.79 -18.95 26.15
C LYS A 410 -16.81 -20.07 26.00
N VAL A 411 -16.41 -21.25 25.51
CA VAL A 411 -17.33 -22.39 25.39
C VAL A 411 -17.46 -23.21 26.66
N SER A 412 -16.49 -23.13 27.59
CA SER A 412 -16.46 -23.93 28.83
C SER A 412 -16.99 -23.19 30.06
N GLU A 413 -16.87 -21.85 30.11
CA GLU A 413 -17.43 -21.01 31.18
C GLU A 413 -18.93 -21.30 31.39
N LYS A 414 -19.32 -21.72 32.59
CA LYS A 414 -20.74 -21.92 32.93
C LYS A 414 -21.39 -20.58 33.25
N ARG A 415 -22.60 -20.37 32.74
CA ARG A 415 -23.39 -19.18 33.06
C ARG A 415 -23.90 -19.27 34.50
N ASP A 416 -23.68 -18.22 35.27
CA ASP A 416 -24.33 -18.03 36.56
C ASP A 416 -25.75 -17.48 36.33
N THR A 417 -26.77 -18.26 36.69
CA THR A 417 -28.17 -17.91 36.44
C THR A 417 -28.72 -16.88 37.42
N ASP A 418 -28.03 -16.65 38.54
CA ASP A 418 -28.47 -15.74 39.60
C ASP A 418 -28.21 -14.28 39.19
N TYR A 419 -27.35 -14.07 38.20
CA TYR A 419 -27.02 -12.76 37.66
C TYR A 419 -27.78 -12.48 36.35
N MET A 420 -28.56 -11.40 36.35
CA MET A 420 -29.23 -10.83 35.18
C MET A 420 -28.78 -9.38 34.97
N PRO A 421 -28.88 -8.82 33.74
CA PRO A 421 -28.55 -7.41 33.53
C PRO A 421 -29.28 -6.49 34.50
N LEU A 422 -28.57 -5.53 35.10
CA LEU A 422 -29.15 -4.60 36.08
C LEU A 422 -30.16 -3.66 35.40
N THR A 423 -31.22 -3.32 36.13
CA THR A 423 -32.13 -2.22 35.76
C THR A 423 -31.51 -0.87 36.10
N ASP A 424 -32.04 0.22 35.52
CA ASP A 424 -31.62 1.58 35.85
C ASP A 424 -31.70 1.82 37.38
N ASP A 425 -32.81 1.47 38.01
CA ASP A 425 -32.99 1.59 39.48
C ASP A 425 -31.99 0.75 40.30
N GLN A 426 -31.58 -0.43 39.80
CA GLN A 426 -30.61 -1.27 40.50
C GLN A 426 -29.19 -0.71 40.38
N LYS A 427 -28.86 -0.08 39.24
CA LYS A 427 -27.57 0.59 39.04
C LYS A 427 -27.45 1.79 39.96
N GLU A 428 -28.51 2.60 40.08
CA GLU A 428 -28.54 3.77 40.98
C GLU A 428 -28.40 3.38 42.46
N ALA A 429 -28.80 2.17 42.83
CA ALA A 429 -28.72 1.64 44.19
C ALA A 429 -27.41 0.90 44.52
N MET A 430 -26.49 0.76 43.56
CA MET A 430 -25.23 0.00 43.71
C MET A 430 -24.01 0.90 43.52
N SER A 431 -22.86 0.47 44.04
CA SER A 431 -21.58 1.15 43.76
C SER A 431 -21.06 0.80 42.36
N ASP A 432 -20.21 1.67 41.79
CA ASP A 432 -19.62 1.45 40.46
C ASP A 432 -18.81 0.13 40.39
N ASP A 433 -18.08 -0.21 41.46
CA ASP A 433 -17.30 -1.45 41.53
C ASP A 433 -18.20 -2.70 41.57
N ASP A 434 -19.31 -2.63 42.32
CA ASP A 434 -20.29 -3.71 42.38
C ASP A 434 -21.03 -3.86 41.03
N GLU A 435 -21.38 -2.76 40.35
CA GLU A 435 -21.96 -2.80 39.00
C GLU A 435 -21.02 -3.48 38.01
N LYS A 436 -19.72 -3.19 38.08
CA LYS A 436 -18.72 -3.81 37.20
C LYS A 436 -18.63 -5.32 37.44
N ILE A 437 -18.45 -5.75 38.69
CA ILE A 437 -18.37 -7.17 39.05
C ILE A 437 -19.65 -7.90 38.64
N TRP A 438 -20.82 -7.28 38.89
CA TRP A 438 -22.11 -7.83 38.49
C TRP A 438 -22.19 -8.01 36.97
N THR A 439 -21.84 -6.96 36.21
CA THR A 439 -21.84 -6.98 34.75
C THR A 439 -20.91 -8.05 34.20
N GLU A 440 -19.71 -8.21 34.77
CA GLU A 440 -18.76 -9.28 34.40
C GLU A 440 -19.37 -10.66 34.62
N LYS A 441 -20.00 -10.91 35.77
CA LYS A 441 -20.69 -12.17 36.07
C LYS A 441 -21.84 -12.47 35.11
N VAL A 442 -22.63 -11.47 34.73
CA VAL A 442 -23.70 -11.67 33.73
C VAL A 442 -23.11 -12.03 32.35
N LYS A 443 -21.95 -11.47 32.00
CA LYS A 443 -21.28 -11.76 30.71
C LYS A 443 -20.56 -13.12 30.70
N THR A 444 -20.34 -13.75 31.86
CA THR A 444 -19.75 -15.11 31.95
C THR A 444 -20.66 -16.17 31.35
N GLY A 445 -20.10 -17.07 30.53
CA GLY A 445 -20.82 -18.21 29.97
C GLY A 445 -21.91 -17.87 28.95
N LEU A 446 -21.93 -16.66 28.38
CA LEU A 446 -22.89 -16.29 27.32
C LEU A 446 -22.77 -17.16 26.05
N LEU A 447 -21.56 -17.67 25.81
CA LEU A 447 -21.21 -18.55 24.69
C LEU A 447 -20.96 -20.01 25.12
N HIS A 448 -21.38 -20.36 26.34
CA HIS A 448 -21.28 -21.73 26.84
C HIS A 448 -21.96 -22.70 25.87
N ASN A 449 -21.28 -23.80 25.55
CA ASN A 449 -21.75 -24.81 24.60
C ASN A 449 -22.12 -24.30 23.21
N ASP A 450 -21.49 -23.21 22.74
CA ASP A 450 -21.65 -22.79 21.35
C ASP A 450 -21.09 -23.85 20.39
N SER A 451 -21.95 -24.41 19.54
CA SER A 451 -21.59 -25.50 18.63
C SER A 451 -20.59 -25.09 17.54
N THR A 452 -20.63 -23.83 17.08
CA THR A 452 -19.72 -23.32 16.05
C THR A 452 -18.30 -23.22 16.60
N LEU A 453 -18.18 -22.66 17.81
CA LEU A 453 -16.90 -22.48 18.49
C LEU A 453 -16.31 -23.81 18.98
N GLN A 454 -17.14 -24.74 19.48
CA GLN A 454 -16.68 -26.10 19.82
C GLN A 454 -16.18 -26.85 18.58
N THR A 455 -16.90 -26.76 17.46
CA THR A 455 -16.46 -27.36 16.19
C THR A 455 -15.16 -26.75 15.71
N LEU A 456 -14.99 -25.44 15.83
CA LEU A 456 -13.75 -24.75 15.49
C LEU A 456 -12.59 -25.25 16.34
N ALA A 457 -12.71 -25.24 17.67
CA ALA A 457 -11.66 -25.69 18.58
C ALA A 457 -11.21 -27.13 18.29
N ASN A 458 -12.18 -28.04 18.06
CA ASN A 458 -11.89 -29.43 17.71
C ASN A 458 -11.20 -29.55 16.35
N SER A 459 -11.65 -28.80 15.34
CA SER A 459 -11.06 -28.81 14.00
C SER A 459 -9.64 -28.25 14.00
N MET A 460 -9.41 -27.17 14.76
CA MET A 460 -8.09 -26.58 14.99
C MET A 460 -7.12 -27.54 15.67
N ARG A 461 -7.59 -28.42 16.57
CA ARG A 461 -6.75 -29.47 17.16
C ARG A 461 -6.42 -30.57 16.16
N ASN A 462 -7.42 -31.02 15.39
CA ASN A 462 -7.27 -32.14 14.47
C ASN A 462 -6.35 -31.86 13.29
N VAL A 463 -6.31 -30.63 12.79
CA VAL A 463 -5.51 -30.29 11.59
C VAL A 463 -4.00 -30.53 11.81
N PHE A 464 -3.48 -30.35 13.02
CA PHE A 464 -2.06 -30.57 13.36
C PHE A 464 -1.71 -32.06 13.57
N ALA A 465 -2.70 -32.89 13.90
CA ALA A 465 -2.54 -34.33 14.01
C ALA A 465 -2.63 -35.03 12.64
N SER A 466 -3.27 -34.40 11.66
CA SER A 466 -3.49 -34.98 10.34
C SER A 466 -2.23 -34.99 9.46
N LYS A 467 -2.10 -36.01 8.60
CA LYS A 467 -1.08 -36.02 7.55
C LYS A 467 -1.46 -35.04 6.44
N VAL A 468 -0.46 -34.33 5.90
CA VAL A 468 -0.63 -33.45 4.74
C VAL A 468 -0.64 -34.29 3.47
N PRO A 469 -1.74 -34.29 2.69
CA PRO A 469 -1.82 -35.03 1.43
C PRO A 469 -0.71 -34.60 0.45
N GLY A 470 -0.17 -35.55 -0.31
CA GLY A 470 0.89 -35.30 -1.29
C GLY A 470 2.31 -35.44 -0.73
N LEU A 471 2.50 -35.39 0.60
CA LEU A 471 3.80 -35.63 1.22
C LEU A 471 4.03 -37.12 1.48
N THR A 472 5.25 -37.58 1.19
CA THR A 472 5.71 -38.95 1.44
C THR A 472 7.03 -38.92 2.20
N GLY A 473 7.39 -40.03 2.85
CA GLY A 473 8.64 -40.14 3.63
C GLY A 473 8.49 -39.80 5.11
N LYS A 474 9.57 -39.30 5.72
CA LYS A 474 9.73 -39.09 7.17
C LYS A 474 8.83 -37.96 7.71
N TYR A 475 8.71 -36.87 6.95
CA TYR A 475 8.01 -35.66 7.37
C TYR A 475 6.71 -35.49 6.59
N THR A 476 5.58 -35.83 7.22
CA THR A 476 4.25 -35.80 6.60
C THR A 476 3.18 -35.10 7.44
N SER A 477 3.52 -34.63 8.64
CA SER A 477 2.62 -33.91 9.55
C SER A 477 3.37 -32.87 10.39
N ALA A 478 2.66 -31.95 11.05
CA ALA A 478 3.27 -31.03 12.01
C ALA A 478 3.98 -31.79 13.15
N SER A 479 3.39 -32.89 13.62
CA SER A 479 4.00 -33.73 14.67
C SER A 479 5.36 -34.31 14.27
N SER A 480 5.56 -34.68 13.00
CA SER A 480 6.86 -35.15 12.51
C SER A 480 7.93 -34.05 12.47
N LEU A 481 7.54 -32.78 12.54
CA LEU A 481 8.43 -31.63 12.67
C LEU A 481 8.67 -31.21 14.14
N GLY A 482 8.17 -31.98 15.11
CA GLY A 482 8.27 -31.63 16.53
C GLY A 482 7.19 -30.67 17.02
N ILE A 483 6.11 -30.44 16.25
CA ILE A 483 4.97 -29.62 16.67
C ILE A 483 3.83 -30.53 17.11
N SER A 484 3.65 -30.69 18.43
CA SER A 484 2.68 -31.63 19.00
C SER A 484 1.61 -30.92 19.84
N THR A 485 0.42 -31.49 19.90
CA THR A 485 -0.59 -31.08 20.88
C THR A 485 -0.19 -31.53 22.29
N SER A 486 -0.61 -30.80 23.31
CA SER A 486 -0.42 -31.17 24.71
C SER A 486 -0.84 -32.61 24.99
N VAL A 487 -0.04 -33.28 25.83
CA VAL A 487 -0.41 -34.56 26.44
C VAL A 487 -1.45 -34.38 27.54
N ASP A 488 -1.54 -33.18 28.12
CA ASP A 488 -2.56 -32.84 29.10
C ASP A 488 -3.87 -32.49 28.40
N TYR A 489 -4.87 -33.36 28.60
CA TYR A 489 -6.20 -33.18 28.02
C TYR A 489 -6.91 -31.92 28.54
N THR A 490 -6.53 -31.40 29.71
CA THR A 490 -7.10 -30.18 30.29
C THR A 490 -6.63 -28.91 29.57
N GLU A 491 -5.54 -29.00 28.79
CA GLU A 491 -5.05 -27.89 27.99
C GLU A 491 -5.76 -27.72 26.65
N ASN A 492 -6.77 -28.56 26.38
CA ASN A 492 -7.74 -28.41 25.30
C ASN A 492 -7.12 -28.17 23.90
N GLY A 493 -5.98 -28.81 23.62
CA GLY A 493 -5.35 -28.82 22.29
C GLY A 493 -4.25 -27.79 22.04
N LYS A 494 -3.71 -27.14 23.08
CA LYS A 494 -2.51 -26.29 22.94
C LYS A 494 -1.36 -27.01 22.23
N LEU A 495 -0.58 -26.27 21.45
CA LEU A 495 0.59 -26.75 20.73
C LEU A 495 1.89 -26.46 21.50
N TYR A 496 2.85 -27.36 21.35
CA TYR A 496 4.21 -27.28 21.86
C TYR A 496 5.20 -27.54 20.73
N LEU A 497 6.39 -26.94 20.85
CA LEU A 497 7.47 -27.04 19.88
C LEU A 497 8.69 -27.72 20.50
N ASP A 498 9.14 -28.80 19.87
CA ASP A 498 10.46 -29.37 20.03
C ASP A 498 11.41 -28.71 19.00
N GLU A 499 12.14 -27.69 19.45
CA GLU A 499 13.01 -26.88 18.57
C GLU A 499 14.12 -27.72 17.94
N ASP A 500 14.64 -28.74 18.64
CA ASP A 500 15.71 -29.61 18.15
C ASP A 500 15.22 -30.52 17.02
N LYS A 501 14.02 -31.10 17.15
CA LYS A 501 13.40 -31.87 16.05
C LYS A 501 13.10 -31.00 14.84
N LEU A 502 12.63 -29.77 15.04
CA LEU A 502 12.37 -28.85 13.93
C LEU A 502 13.67 -28.48 13.20
N LYS A 503 14.74 -28.17 13.95
CA LYS A 503 16.06 -27.87 13.38
C LYS A 503 16.63 -29.07 12.60
N ALA A 504 16.52 -30.28 13.14
CA ALA A 504 16.94 -31.50 12.44
C ALA A 504 16.16 -31.73 11.14
N ALA A 505 14.85 -31.48 11.15
CA ALA A 505 14.03 -31.59 9.93
C ALA A 505 14.43 -30.57 8.86
N LEU A 506 14.69 -29.32 9.25
CA LEU A 506 15.14 -28.25 8.35
C LEU A 506 16.55 -28.50 7.78
N GLN A 507 17.39 -29.23 8.51
CA GLN A 507 18.70 -29.64 8.01
C GLN A 507 18.60 -30.73 6.93
N GLU A 508 17.65 -31.66 7.06
CA GLU A 508 17.41 -32.74 6.08
C GLU A 508 16.64 -32.26 4.84
N ASP A 509 15.60 -31.42 5.02
CA ASP A 509 14.82 -30.83 3.94
C ASP A 509 14.48 -29.36 4.28
N PRO A 510 15.22 -28.38 3.73
CA PRO A 510 15.07 -26.98 4.09
C PRO A 510 13.71 -26.35 3.74
N ASP A 511 12.94 -26.98 2.85
CA ASP A 511 11.63 -26.49 2.44
C ASP A 511 10.49 -27.21 3.19
N ILE A 512 10.81 -28.15 4.08
CA ILE A 512 9.80 -29.06 4.66
C ILE A 512 8.73 -28.33 5.48
N VAL A 513 9.10 -27.27 6.18
CA VAL A 513 8.16 -26.45 6.95
C VAL A 513 7.15 -25.79 6.00
N TYR A 514 7.62 -25.26 4.87
CA TYR A 514 6.74 -24.70 3.85
C TYR A 514 5.85 -25.78 3.21
N LYS A 515 6.38 -26.97 2.92
CA LYS A 515 5.59 -28.10 2.38
C LYS A 515 4.47 -28.53 3.33
N ILE A 516 4.69 -28.47 4.65
CA ILE A 516 3.70 -28.88 5.66
C ILE A 516 2.64 -27.79 5.90
N PHE A 517 3.07 -26.52 5.99
CA PHE A 517 2.19 -25.42 6.41
C PHE A 517 1.68 -24.56 5.26
N GLY A 518 2.50 -24.34 4.25
CA GLY A 518 2.23 -23.46 3.12
C GLY A 518 1.26 -24.05 2.09
N THR A 519 1.36 -23.54 0.87
CA THR A 519 0.54 -23.94 -0.27
C THR A 519 1.45 -24.41 -1.38
N ASP A 520 1.34 -25.67 -1.79
CA ASP A 520 2.27 -26.26 -2.78
C ASP A 520 1.62 -26.53 -4.14
N SER A 521 0.39 -26.10 -4.43
CA SER A 521 -0.21 -26.46 -5.73
C SER A 521 -1.34 -25.56 -6.22
N ALA A 522 -1.42 -25.44 -7.55
CA ALA A 522 -2.47 -24.85 -8.36
C ALA A 522 -3.88 -25.47 -8.22
N THR A 523 -4.12 -26.32 -7.21
CA THR A 523 -5.41 -26.99 -6.93
C THR A 523 -5.58 -27.24 -5.43
N ASP A 524 -6.79 -27.03 -4.91
CA ASP A 524 -7.21 -27.10 -3.49
C ASP A 524 -7.01 -28.45 -2.77
N LYS A 525 -6.49 -29.49 -3.43
CA LYS A 525 -6.38 -30.86 -2.88
C LYS A 525 -5.08 -31.13 -2.10
N ASN A 526 -4.09 -30.25 -2.19
CA ASN A 526 -2.78 -30.36 -1.53
C ASN A 526 -2.56 -29.26 -0.48
N ASP A 527 -3.64 -28.70 0.07
CA ASP A 527 -3.57 -27.60 1.03
C ASP A 527 -2.81 -27.99 2.30
N GLY A 528 -1.77 -27.22 2.61
CA GLY A 528 -1.03 -27.32 3.87
C GLY A 528 -1.85 -26.83 5.06
N ILE A 529 -1.26 -26.96 6.26
CA ILE A 529 -1.96 -26.71 7.52
C ILE A 529 -2.46 -25.26 7.63
N ALA A 530 -1.70 -24.26 7.18
CA ALA A 530 -2.12 -22.87 7.28
C ALA A 530 -3.34 -22.58 6.39
N VAL A 531 -3.41 -23.18 5.20
CA VAL A 531 -4.55 -23.04 4.28
C VAL A 531 -5.79 -23.68 4.88
N LYS A 532 -5.69 -24.92 5.38
CA LYS A 532 -6.78 -25.62 6.07
C LYS A 532 -7.27 -24.87 7.30
N LEU A 533 -6.34 -24.38 8.13
CA LEU A 533 -6.67 -23.59 9.31
C LEU A 533 -7.38 -22.29 8.93
N SER A 534 -6.92 -21.59 7.88
CA SER A 534 -7.56 -20.39 7.36
C SER A 534 -8.99 -20.66 6.87
N ALA A 535 -9.23 -21.79 6.21
CA ALA A 535 -10.57 -22.21 5.78
C ALA A 535 -11.50 -22.47 6.97
N MET A 536 -11.03 -23.22 7.98
CA MET A 536 -11.81 -23.52 9.19
C MET A 536 -12.15 -22.26 9.99
N LEU A 537 -11.19 -21.34 10.16
CA LEU A 537 -11.42 -20.05 10.80
C LEU A 537 -12.47 -19.23 10.03
N LYS A 538 -12.41 -19.24 8.68
CA LYS A 538 -13.42 -18.59 7.85
C LYS A 538 -14.81 -19.20 8.08
N THR A 539 -14.93 -20.52 8.07
CA THR A 539 -16.21 -21.21 8.30
C THR A 539 -16.79 -20.84 9.65
N ALA A 540 -15.97 -20.77 10.70
CA ALA A 540 -16.42 -20.33 12.01
C ALA A 540 -16.83 -18.85 12.03
N SER A 541 -16.06 -17.96 11.40
CA SER A 541 -16.43 -16.56 11.23
C SER A 541 -17.76 -16.39 10.50
N ASP A 542 -18.00 -17.14 9.42
CA ASP A 542 -19.27 -17.13 8.68
C ASP A 542 -20.43 -17.67 9.55
N GLY A 543 -20.18 -18.67 10.40
CA GLY A 543 -21.12 -19.18 11.39
C GLY A 543 -21.47 -18.12 12.46
N ILE A 544 -20.47 -17.41 12.97
CA ILE A 544 -20.66 -16.29 13.90
C ILE A 544 -21.48 -15.17 13.26
N VAL A 545 -21.20 -14.81 12.01
CA VAL A 545 -21.97 -13.79 11.26
C VAL A 545 -23.44 -14.19 11.14
N LYS A 546 -23.74 -15.46 10.83
CA LYS A 546 -25.13 -15.96 10.78
C LYS A 546 -25.83 -15.86 12.13
N GLN A 547 -25.09 -16.11 13.21
CA GLN A 547 -25.63 -16.13 14.56
C GLN A 547 -25.85 -14.72 15.14
N ALA A 548 -24.87 -13.82 14.98
CA ALA A 548 -24.83 -12.54 15.69
C ALA A 548 -24.78 -11.29 14.78
N GLY A 549 -24.55 -11.44 13.47
CA GLY A 549 -24.27 -10.31 12.58
C GLY A 549 -22.95 -9.61 12.91
N ILE A 550 -22.48 -8.69 12.04
CA ILE A 550 -21.18 -8.00 12.20
C ILE A 550 -21.25 -6.49 11.93
N THR A 551 -22.45 -5.89 11.93
CA THR A 551 -22.60 -4.44 11.70
C THR A 551 -22.02 -3.61 12.85
N ALA A 552 -21.43 -2.45 12.52
CA ALA A 552 -20.87 -1.48 13.47
C ALA A 552 -21.85 -1.03 14.57
N SER A 553 -23.16 -1.26 14.39
CA SER A 553 -24.14 -1.24 15.46
C SER A 553 -24.71 -2.66 15.64
N THR A 554 -24.50 -3.24 16.82
CA THR A 554 -25.17 -4.47 17.26
C THR A 554 -26.69 -4.34 17.23
N LYS A 555 -27.22 -3.10 17.21
CA LYS A 555 -28.66 -2.78 17.28
C LYS A 555 -29.35 -2.69 15.91
N THR A 556 -28.61 -2.54 14.81
CA THR A 556 -29.20 -2.40 13.46
C THR A 556 -29.29 -3.72 12.70
N ASP A 557 -28.54 -4.73 13.11
CA ASP A 557 -28.66 -6.07 12.54
C ASP A 557 -29.96 -6.75 13.01
N ILE A 558 -30.84 -7.00 12.04
CA ILE A 558 -32.13 -7.68 12.20
C ILE A 558 -32.24 -8.96 11.37
N THR A 559 -31.15 -9.39 10.73
CA THR A 559 -31.16 -10.54 9.81
C THR A 559 -30.54 -11.80 10.43
N SER A 560 -29.55 -11.62 11.32
CA SER A 560 -28.96 -12.72 12.09
C SER A 560 -29.96 -13.35 13.07
N VAL A 561 -29.63 -14.53 13.61
CA VAL A 561 -30.49 -15.22 14.60
C VAL A 561 -30.73 -14.34 15.82
N LEU A 562 -29.67 -13.80 16.42
CA LEU A 562 -29.78 -12.91 17.58
C LEU A 562 -30.35 -11.53 17.21
N GLY A 563 -30.11 -11.04 15.99
CA GLY A 563 -30.72 -9.82 15.48
C GLY A 563 -32.26 -9.92 15.39
N LYS A 564 -32.77 -11.04 14.88
CA LYS A 564 -34.22 -11.33 14.85
C LYS A 564 -34.79 -11.44 16.26
N GLN A 565 -34.10 -12.11 17.17
CA GLN A 565 -34.52 -12.23 18.57
C GLN A 565 -34.56 -10.87 19.28
N TYR A 566 -33.55 -10.02 19.04
CA TYR A 566 -33.51 -8.66 19.57
C TYR A 566 -34.68 -7.81 19.04
N LYS A 567 -35.00 -7.92 17.74
CA LYS A 567 -36.15 -7.25 17.12
C LYS A 567 -37.47 -7.70 17.76
N GLU A 568 -37.64 -9.00 17.97
CA GLU A 568 -38.83 -9.55 18.63
C GLU A 568 -39.00 -9.00 20.05
N TYR A 569 -37.93 -8.97 20.85
CA TYR A 569 -37.97 -8.36 22.19
C TYR A 569 -38.29 -6.86 22.14
N THR A 570 -37.79 -6.15 21.14
CA THR A 570 -38.11 -4.72 20.93
C THR A 570 -39.60 -4.53 20.66
N THR A 571 -40.21 -5.39 19.84
CA THR A 571 -41.65 -5.36 19.57
C THR A 571 -42.47 -5.68 20.82
N GLN A 572 -42.07 -6.68 21.60
CA GLN A 572 -42.72 -7.03 22.86
C GLN A 572 -42.61 -5.91 23.90
N LEU A 573 -41.44 -5.29 24.04
CA LEU A 573 -41.23 -4.12 24.91
C LEU A 573 -42.14 -2.96 24.50
N THR A 574 -42.28 -2.70 23.20
CA THR A 574 -43.17 -1.65 22.70
C THR A 574 -44.63 -1.92 23.07
N ALA A 575 -45.10 -3.17 22.93
CA ALA A 575 -46.45 -3.57 23.30
C ALA A 575 -46.68 -3.49 24.81
N LEU A 576 -45.72 -3.96 25.62
CA LEU A 576 -45.77 -3.86 27.07
C LEU A 576 -45.79 -2.40 27.53
N ASN A 577 -44.96 -1.54 26.94
CA ASN A 577 -44.94 -0.11 27.25
C ASN A 577 -46.29 0.56 26.97
N LYS A 578 -46.91 0.28 25.82
CA LYS A 578 -48.26 0.78 25.51
C LYS A 578 -49.30 0.33 26.55
N LYS A 579 -49.21 -0.93 26.99
CA LYS A 579 -50.10 -1.47 28.04
C LYS A 579 -49.86 -0.79 29.38
N LEU A 580 -48.61 -0.51 29.75
CA LEU A 580 -48.26 0.20 30.99
C LEU A 580 -48.82 1.63 30.97
N ILE A 581 -48.64 2.37 29.87
CA ILE A 581 -49.18 3.73 29.72
C ILE A 581 -50.72 3.71 29.82
N ALA A 582 -51.40 2.75 29.18
CA ALA A 582 -52.85 2.63 29.26
C ALA A 582 -53.33 2.32 30.70
N MET A 583 -52.60 1.48 31.43
CA MET A 583 -52.88 1.12 32.82
C MET A 583 -52.67 2.31 33.77
N GLU A 584 -51.58 3.05 33.59
CA GLU A 584 -51.29 4.28 34.32
C GLU A 584 -52.40 5.32 34.12
N ASN A 585 -52.80 5.57 32.87
CA ASN A 585 -53.92 6.45 32.54
C ASN A 585 -55.24 6.00 33.18
N GLN A 586 -55.49 4.69 33.22
CA GLN A 586 -56.68 4.14 33.87
C GLN A 586 -56.65 4.36 35.39
N TYR A 587 -55.48 4.20 36.03
CA TYR A 587 -55.33 4.48 37.45
C TYR A 587 -55.55 5.96 37.75
N TYR A 588 -54.92 6.87 36.99
CA TYR A 588 -55.17 8.30 37.11
C TYR A 588 -56.65 8.66 36.92
N THR A 589 -57.32 8.08 35.92
CA THR A 589 -58.77 8.31 35.71
C THR A 589 -59.61 7.86 36.91
N LYS A 590 -59.30 6.69 37.49
CA LYS A 590 -60.00 6.18 38.69
C LYS A 590 -59.74 7.05 39.91
N PHE A 591 -58.52 7.53 40.10
CA PHE A 591 -58.18 8.44 41.20
C PHE A 591 -58.88 9.79 41.02
N ASN A 592 -58.88 10.37 39.82
CA ASN A 592 -59.62 11.61 39.54
C ASN A 592 -61.13 11.45 39.82
N ALA A 593 -61.75 10.34 39.38
CA ALA A 593 -63.16 10.07 39.66
C ALA A 593 -63.45 9.87 41.16
N MET A 594 -62.49 9.28 41.90
CA MET A 594 -62.56 9.14 43.35
C MET A 594 -62.43 10.50 44.04
N GLU A 595 -61.52 11.36 43.60
CA GLU A 595 -61.39 12.73 44.10
C GLU A 595 -62.65 13.55 43.86
N GLU A 596 -63.26 13.45 42.68
CA GLU A 596 -64.53 14.10 42.38
C GLU A 596 -65.65 13.59 43.31
N ALA A 597 -65.70 12.27 43.56
CA ALA A 597 -66.66 11.69 44.48
C ALA A 597 -66.43 12.16 45.93
N LEU A 598 -65.18 12.20 46.39
CA LEU A 598 -64.80 12.70 47.72
C LEU A 598 -65.10 14.19 47.87
N SER A 599 -64.86 14.99 46.83
CA SER A 599 -65.24 16.40 46.80
C SER A 599 -66.76 16.59 46.86
N LYS A 600 -67.55 15.76 46.18
CA LYS A 600 -69.02 15.79 46.29
C LYS A 600 -69.49 15.39 47.68
N ILE A 601 -68.86 14.38 48.29
CA ILE A 601 -69.15 13.96 49.66
C ILE A 601 -68.77 15.06 50.66
N SER A 602 -67.64 15.74 50.49
CA SER A 602 -67.25 16.84 51.37
C SER A 602 -68.18 18.05 51.22
N GLN A 603 -68.65 18.36 50.01
CA GLN A 603 -69.67 19.38 49.74
C GLN A 603 -71.02 19.00 50.35
N GLN A 604 -71.46 17.74 50.23
CA GLN A 604 -72.70 17.25 50.85
C GLN A 604 -72.60 17.24 52.37
N SER A 605 -71.46 16.82 52.93
CA SER A 605 -71.20 16.89 54.38
C SER A 605 -71.26 18.34 54.85
N SER A 606 -70.62 19.27 54.14
CA SER A 606 -70.65 20.71 54.47
C SER A 606 -72.06 21.28 54.36
N TYR A 607 -72.84 20.85 53.35
CA TYR A 607 -74.25 21.22 53.19
C TYR A 607 -75.11 20.70 54.35
N VAL A 608 -74.94 19.44 54.75
CA VAL A 608 -75.63 18.84 55.91
C VAL A 608 -75.22 19.54 57.21
N THR A 609 -73.93 19.85 57.39
CA THR A 609 -73.45 20.62 58.54
C THR A 609 -74.03 22.04 58.56
N SER A 610 -74.19 22.69 57.40
CA SER A 610 -74.86 24.00 57.32
C SER A 610 -76.36 23.92 57.64
N LEU A 611 -77.05 22.85 57.22
CA LEU A 611 -78.46 22.62 57.49
C LEU A 611 -78.72 22.35 58.98
N LEU A 612 -77.80 21.62 59.63
CA LEU A 612 -77.83 21.34 61.08
C LEU A 612 -77.35 22.53 61.93
N GLY A 613 -76.62 23.49 61.33
CA GLY A 613 -76.14 24.70 61.99
C GLY A 613 -77.13 25.87 61.99
N THR A 614 -78.17 25.86 61.13
CA THR A 614 -79.18 26.93 61.04
C THR A 614 -80.45 26.68 61.87
N SER A 615 -80.46 25.66 62.73
CA SER A 615 -81.50 25.49 63.75
C SER A 615 -80.99 25.98 65.11
N SER A 616 -81.15 27.27 65.37
CA SER A 616 -81.12 27.91 66.69
C SER A 616 -82.12 29.05 66.72
#